data_AF-A0A6N7VQ05-F1
#
_entry.id   AF-A0A6N7VQ05-F1
#
_cell.length_a   1.000
_cell.length_b   1.000
_cell.length_c   1.000
_cell.angle_alpha   90.00
_cell.angle_beta   90.00
_cell.angle_gamma   90.00
#
_symmetry.space_group_name_H-M   'P 1'
#
loop_
_entity.id
_entity.type
_entity.pdbx_description
1 polymer ?
#
loop_
_entity_poly.entity_id
_entity_poly.type
_entity_poly.pdbx_seq_one_letter_code
_entity_poly.pdbx_strand_id
1 'polypeptide(L)'
;MFSFLSIVLVLIISSGIESSSFASNSSQRRNKIIRGIEKIDKEALSLEQSKIKRYEKLENDLKEFREKGSENISENSYLYLTNKTDFTADELETGLKNTELLGLGKDFKNAEEKYGVNAILLMAMAKHETGNGNSYLAKEKNNLFGFNAIDQDPINKANHFKTKGESIDYVAKFLKENYLSKDGKFYNGISTASIGKLYASDPYWSEKVDYMIREVSVNILENK
;
A
#
# COMPACT_ATOMS: atom_id res chain seq x y z
N MET A 1 -15.49 77.37 -40.91
CA MET A 1 -16.53 76.82 -40.02
C MET A 1 -16.35 75.30 -40.00
N PHE A 2 -15.84 74.77 -38.86
CA PHE A 2 -15.74 73.35 -38.41
C PHE A 2 -15.30 72.26 -39.40
N SER A 3 -14.02 71.85 -39.36
CA SER A 3 -13.44 70.71 -38.59
C SER A 3 -13.52 69.35 -39.29
N PHE A 4 -12.55 69.09 -40.18
CA PHE A 4 -12.23 67.74 -40.67
C PHE A 4 -11.37 66.91 -39.70
N LEU A 5 -11.13 67.42 -38.48
CA LEU A 5 -10.22 66.80 -37.51
C LEU A 5 -10.85 65.65 -36.70
N SER A 6 -12.12 65.29 -36.94
CA SER A 6 -12.88 64.45 -36.00
C SER A 6 -13.09 63.00 -36.46
N ILE A 7 -12.75 62.63 -37.70
CA ILE A 7 -13.11 61.31 -38.25
C ILE A 7 -11.92 60.32 -38.31
N VAL A 8 -10.67 60.80 -38.31
CA VAL A 8 -9.49 59.92 -38.35
C VAL A 8 -9.15 59.32 -36.97
N LEU A 9 -9.66 59.89 -35.87
CA LEU A 9 -9.39 59.36 -34.52
C LEU A 9 -10.26 58.14 -34.17
N VAL A 10 -11.46 57.99 -34.75
CA VAL A 10 -12.42 56.95 -34.34
C VAL A 10 -12.12 55.58 -34.98
N LEU A 11 -11.48 55.55 -36.16
CA LEU A 11 -11.13 54.29 -36.84
C LEU A 11 -9.82 53.65 -36.36
N ILE A 12 -8.90 54.43 -35.76
CA ILE A 12 -7.67 53.89 -35.14
C ILE A 12 -7.98 53.29 -33.75
N ILE A 13 -9.05 53.75 -33.09
CA ILE A 13 -9.47 53.24 -31.78
C ILE A 13 -10.16 51.87 -31.90
N SER A 14 -10.88 51.59 -32.99
CA SER A 14 -11.60 50.30 -33.15
C SER A 14 -10.67 49.10 -33.39
N SER A 15 -9.55 49.27 -34.11
CA SER A 15 -8.59 48.19 -34.37
C SER A 15 -7.60 47.96 -33.20
N GLY A 16 -7.32 49.01 -32.42
CA GLY A 16 -6.51 48.92 -31.19
C GLY A 16 -7.24 48.24 -30.03
N ILE A 17 -8.56 48.43 -29.90
CA ILE A 17 -9.34 47.83 -28.82
C ILE A 17 -9.53 46.32 -29.03
N GLU A 18 -9.84 45.86 -30.24
CA GLU A 18 -10.01 44.42 -30.52
C GLU A 18 -8.70 43.65 -30.37
N SER A 19 -7.58 44.17 -30.90
CA SER A 19 -6.25 43.56 -30.73
C SER A 19 -5.80 43.55 -29.27
N SER A 20 -6.08 44.59 -28.50
CA SER A 20 -5.79 44.63 -27.05
C SER A 20 -6.64 43.65 -26.25
N SER A 21 -7.91 43.45 -26.62
CA SER A 21 -8.82 42.51 -25.96
C SER A 21 -8.48 41.05 -26.29
N PHE A 22 -8.04 40.75 -27.51
CA PHE A 22 -7.51 39.44 -27.90
C PHE A 22 -6.15 39.16 -27.26
N ALA A 23 -5.27 40.16 -27.21
CA ALA A 23 -3.98 40.07 -26.52
C ALA A 23 -4.16 39.90 -25.01
N SER A 24 -5.13 40.59 -24.39
CA SER A 24 -5.42 40.44 -22.95
C SER A 24 -6.05 39.09 -22.63
N ASN A 25 -6.99 38.60 -23.45
CA ASN A 25 -7.55 37.24 -23.32
C ASN A 25 -6.48 36.16 -23.51
N SER A 26 -5.58 36.31 -24.49
CA SER A 26 -4.47 35.36 -24.69
C SER A 26 -3.43 35.43 -23.56
N SER A 27 -3.19 36.60 -22.98
CA SER A 27 -2.32 36.80 -21.81
C SER A 27 -2.93 36.20 -20.54
N GLN A 28 -4.22 36.42 -20.29
CA GLN A 28 -4.95 35.82 -19.17
C GLN A 28 -4.97 34.28 -19.27
N ARG A 29 -5.21 33.74 -20.47
CA ARG A 29 -5.16 32.29 -20.69
C ARG A 29 -3.76 31.72 -20.43
N ARG A 30 -2.70 32.39 -20.90
CA ARG A 30 -1.31 32.02 -20.60
C ARG A 30 -1.01 32.05 -19.10
N ASN A 31 -1.39 33.12 -18.40
CA ASN A 31 -1.19 33.23 -16.96
C ASN A 31 -1.93 32.14 -16.16
N LYS A 32 -3.14 31.76 -16.60
CA LYS A 32 -3.90 30.67 -15.97
C LYS A 32 -3.21 29.32 -16.16
N ILE A 33 -2.62 29.09 -17.33
CA ILE A 33 -1.81 27.88 -17.63
C ILE A 33 -0.55 27.85 -16.75
N ILE A 34 0.19 28.97 -16.67
CA ILE A 34 1.42 29.06 -15.85
C ILE A 34 1.11 28.72 -14.38
N ARG A 35 0.07 29.33 -13.80
CA ARG A 35 -0.36 29.02 -12.41
C ARG A 35 -0.76 27.54 -12.24
N GLY A 36 -1.39 26.96 -13.27
CA GLY A 36 -1.74 25.54 -13.27
C GLY A 36 -0.50 24.66 -13.23
N ILE A 37 0.52 24.98 -14.03
CA ILE A 37 1.81 24.26 -14.06
C ILE A 37 2.55 24.40 -12.73
N GLU A 38 2.65 25.61 -12.17
CA GLU A 38 3.29 25.86 -10.86
C GLU A 38 2.61 25.06 -9.74
N LYS A 39 1.28 24.95 -9.78
CA LYS A 39 0.52 24.15 -8.81
C LYS A 39 0.83 22.66 -8.95
N ILE A 40 0.85 22.13 -10.18
CA ILE A 40 1.18 20.73 -10.45
C ILE A 40 2.61 20.41 -9.99
N ASP A 41 3.56 21.30 -10.26
CA ASP A 41 4.96 21.12 -9.84
C ASP A 41 5.09 21.05 -8.30
N LYS A 42 4.39 21.93 -7.58
CA LYS A 42 4.34 21.90 -6.12
C LYS A 42 3.70 20.61 -5.56
N GLU A 43 2.62 20.14 -6.18
CA GLU A 43 1.95 18.88 -5.79
C GLU A 43 2.85 17.67 -6.07
N ALA A 44 3.54 17.64 -7.21
CA ALA A 44 4.50 16.60 -7.56
C ALA A 44 5.67 16.55 -6.56
N LEU A 45 6.25 17.71 -6.22
CA LEU A 45 7.30 17.81 -5.20
C LEU A 45 6.81 17.32 -3.82
N SER A 46 5.58 17.66 -3.44
CA SER A 46 4.97 17.20 -2.18
C SER A 46 4.75 15.68 -2.15
N LEU A 47 4.31 15.10 -3.27
CA LEU A 47 4.12 13.66 -3.41
C LEU A 47 5.45 12.91 -3.31
N GLU A 48 6.48 13.43 -3.98
CA GLU A 48 7.84 12.87 -3.94
C GLU A 48 8.43 12.90 -2.52
N GLN A 49 8.31 14.04 -1.83
CA GLN A 49 8.72 14.15 -0.42
C GLN A 49 7.96 13.18 0.49
N SER A 50 6.67 12.97 0.22
CA SER A 50 5.84 12.03 0.98
C SER A 50 6.28 10.59 0.73
N LYS A 51 6.59 10.23 -0.52
CA LYS A 51 7.16 8.94 -0.89
C LYS A 51 8.48 8.72 -0.15
N ILE A 52 9.43 9.64 -0.25
CA ILE A 52 10.74 9.55 0.43
C ILE A 52 10.56 9.31 1.94
N LYS A 53 9.69 10.07 2.61
CA LYS A 53 9.41 9.89 4.04
C LYS A 53 8.87 8.51 4.39
N ARG A 54 7.97 7.94 3.57
CA ARG A 54 7.45 6.58 3.79
C ARG A 54 8.57 5.54 3.71
N TYR A 55 9.42 5.64 2.69
CA TYR A 55 10.54 4.71 2.48
C TYR A 55 11.60 4.85 3.58
N GLU A 56 12.00 6.05 3.96
CA GLU A 56 12.93 6.29 5.08
C GLU A 56 12.37 5.77 6.40
N LYS A 57 11.06 5.93 6.63
CA LYS A 57 10.41 5.37 7.81
C LYS A 57 10.49 3.84 7.81
N LEU A 58 10.11 3.17 6.69
CA LEU A 58 10.21 1.72 6.59
C LEU A 58 11.64 1.21 6.77
N GLU A 59 12.63 1.93 6.25
CA GLU A 59 14.05 1.59 6.40
C GLU A 59 14.49 1.62 7.88
N ASN A 60 14.09 2.66 8.62
CA ASN A 60 14.35 2.77 10.06
C ASN A 60 13.61 1.70 10.87
N ASP A 61 12.33 1.49 10.56
CA ASP A 61 11.49 0.48 11.20
C ASP A 61 12.03 -0.94 10.97
N LEU A 62 12.54 -1.22 9.76
CA LEU A 62 13.16 -2.50 9.42
C LEU A 62 14.48 -2.71 10.17
N LYS A 63 15.27 -1.65 10.37
CA LYS A 63 16.48 -1.73 11.21
C LYS A 63 16.11 -2.10 12.64
N GLU A 64 15.13 -1.41 13.23
CA GLU A 64 14.64 -1.74 14.58
C GLU A 64 14.12 -3.18 14.64
N PHE A 65 13.34 -3.61 13.64
CA PHE A 65 12.78 -4.97 13.58
C PHE A 65 13.86 -6.05 13.51
N ARG A 66 14.97 -5.80 12.80
CA ARG A 66 16.12 -6.73 12.77
C ARG A 66 16.79 -6.89 14.14
N GLU A 67 16.80 -5.83 14.95
CA GLU A 67 17.40 -5.84 16.28
C GLU A 67 16.47 -6.43 17.34
N LYS A 68 15.17 -6.12 17.25
CA LYS A 68 14.20 -6.36 18.32
C LYS A 68 13.16 -7.44 18.04
N GLY A 69 13.00 -7.82 16.77
CA GLY A 69 11.91 -8.69 16.31
C GLY A 69 10.53 -8.07 16.50
N SER A 70 9.49 -8.83 16.16
CA SER A 70 8.10 -8.36 16.29
C SER A 70 7.62 -8.20 17.73
N GLU A 71 8.26 -8.83 18.71
CA GLU A 71 7.87 -8.77 20.13
C GLU A 71 8.14 -7.41 20.79
N ASN A 72 9.21 -6.73 20.36
CA ASN A 72 9.70 -5.51 20.99
C ASN A 72 9.80 -4.33 20.00
N ILE A 73 9.21 -4.45 18.81
CA ILE A 73 9.11 -3.37 17.84
C ILE A 73 8.21 -2.25 18.39
N SER A 74 8.56 -0.99 18.11
CA SER A 74 7.77 0.16 18.53
C SER A 74 6.33 0.11 17.97
N GLU A 75 5.34 0.50 18.79
CA GLU A 75 3.93 0.62 18.37
C GLU A 75 3.69 1.69 17.31
N ASN A 76 4.67 2.53 16.96
CA ASN A 76 4.58 3.48 15.84
C ASN A 76 5.24 2.96 14.54
N SER A 77 5.80 1.75 14.57
CA SER A 77 6.48 1.13 13.43
C SER A 77 5.47 0.68 12.36
N TYR A 78 5.83 0.79 11.08
CA TYR A 78 5.12 0.14 9.99
C TYR A 78 5.17 -1.39 10.06
N LEU A 79 6.03 -1.95 10.91
CA LEU A 79 6.14 -3.39 11.13
C LEU A 79 5.46 -3.85 12.43
N TYR A 80 4.79 -2.95 13.14
CA TYR A 80 3.88 -3.32 14.23
C TYR A 80 2.61 -3.94 13.65
N LEU A 81 2.22 -5.13 14.12
CA LEU A 81 1.28 -6.01 13.41
C LEU A 81 -0.15 -5.47 13.24
N THR A 82 -0.52 -4.46 14.02
CA THR A 82 -1.84 -3.80 13.95
C THR A 82 -1.78 -2.35 13.43
N ASN A 83 -0.60 -1.91 12.99
CA ASN A 83 -0.45 -0.63 12.31
C ASN A 83 -0.68 -0.78 10.82
N LYS A 84 -1.43 0.18 10.27
CA LYS A 84 -1.53 0.34 8.83
C LYS A 84 -0.28 1.01 8.30
N THR A 85 0.12 0.64 7.10
CA THR A 85 1.16 1.35 6.36
C THR A 85 0.56 2.47 5.50
N ASP A 86 1.33 3.54 5.27
CA ASP A 86 0.92 4.59 4.31
C ASP A 86 1.30 4.24 2.86
N PHE A 87 1.82 3.03 2.61
CA PHE A 87 2.16 2.58 1.26
C PHE A 87 0.89 2.36 0.43
N THR A 88 0.99 2.73 -0.84
CA THR A 88 -0.02 2.42 -1.85
C THR A 88 0.00 0.93 -2.20
N ALA A 89 -1.07 0.45 -2.85
CA ALA A 89 -1.13 -0.92 -3.35
C ALA A 89 0.04 -1.24 -4.32
N ASP A 90 0.42 -0.29 -5.18
CA ASP A 90 1.51 -0.47 -6.14
C ASP A 90 2.89 -0.50 -5.46
N GLU A 91 3.08 0.28 -4.40
CA GLU A 91 4.32 0.19 -3.61
C GLU A 91 4.40 -1.13 -2.85
N LEU A 92 3.29 -1.59 -2.25
CA LEU A 92 3.23 -2.90 -1.58
C LEU A 92 3.44 -4.06 -2.56
N GLU A 93 2.91 -3.97 -3.78
CA GLU A 93 3.07 -4.95 -4.85
C GLU A 93 4.55 -5.31 -5.08
N THR A 94 5.44 -4.33 -5.00
CA THR A 94 6.88 -4.55 -5.17
C THR A 94 7.49 -5.49 -4.13
N GLY A 95 6.86 -5.61 -2.95
CA GLY A 95 7.22 -6.58 -1.91
C GLY A 95 7.04 -8.05 -2.33
N LEU A 96 6.16 -8.30 -3.31
CA LEU A 96 5.83 -9.63 -3.84
C LEU A 96 6.61 -9.98 -5.11
N LYS A 97 7.58 -9.16 -5.52
CA LYS A 97 8.40 -9.44 -6.70
C LYS A 97 9.02 -10.83 -6.65
N ASN A 98 9.12 -11.47 -7.81
CA ASN A 98 9.64 -12.84 -7.97
C ASN A 98 8.85 -13.92 -7.20
N THR A 99 7.52 -13.73 -7.06
CA THR A 99 6.63 -14.74 -6.44
C THR A 99 5.37 -14.96 -7.29
N GLU A 100 4.68 -16.07 -7.07
CA GLU A 100 3.34 -16.36 -7.63
C GLU A 100 2.21 -15.63 -6.88
N LEU A 101 2.57 -14.68 -6.02
CA LEU A 101 1.67 -13.76 -5.32
C LEU A 101 1.64 -12.37 -5.97
N LEU A 102 2.45 -12.14 -7.01
CA LEU A 102 2.41 -10.90 -7.79
C LEU A 102 1.00 -10.66 -8.36
N GLY A 103 0.52 -9.43 -8.29
CA GLY A 103 -0.82 -8.97 -8.63
C GLY A 103 -1.77 -8.83 -7.44
N LEU A 104 -1.33 -9.18 -6.23
CA LEU A 104 -2.18 -9.19 -5.02
C LEU A 104 -1.95 -7.99 -4.08
N GLY A 105 -1.07 -7.04 -4.41
CA GLY A 105 -0.78 -5.87 -3.58
C GLY A 105 -2.02 -5.07 -3.20
N LYS A 106 -2.97 -4.94 -4.14
CA LYS A 106 -4.27 -4.30 -3.88
C LYS A 106 -5.13 -5.09 -2.89
N ASP A 107 -5.14 -6.42 -2.97
CA ASP A 107 -5.91 -7.27 -2.05
C ASP A 107 -5.37 -7.16 -0.62
N PHE A 108 -4.04 -7.19 -0.45
CA PHE A 108 -3.41 -6.96 0.85
C PHE A 108 -3.70 -5.57 1.40
N LYS A 109 -3.60 -4.52 0.57
CA LYS A 109 -3.91 -3.15 1.00
C LYS A 109 -5.37 -3.01 1.42
N ASN A 110 -6.31 -3.60 0.67
CA ASN A 110 -7.74 -3.56 1.01
C ASN A 110 -8.01 -4.26 2.36
N ALA A 111 -7.39 -5.42 2.59
CA ALA A 111 -7.54 -6.15 3.84
C ALA A 111 -6.96 -5.38 5.04
N GLU A 112 -5.80 -4.74 4.87
CA GLU A 112 -5.22 -3.84 5.87
C GLU A 112 -6.17 -2.69 6.21
N GLU A 113 -6.72 -2.02 5.19
CA GLU A 113 -7.62 -0.89 5.42
C GLU A 113 -8.90 -1.29 6.14
N LYS A 114 -9.45 -2.47 5.80
CA LYS A 114 -10.71 -2.98 6.32
C LYS A 114 -10.59 -3.50 7.75
N TYR A 115 -9.49 -4.19 8.09
CA TYR A 115 -9.37 -4.91 9.36
C TYR A 115 -8.31 -4.34 10.32
N GLY A 116 -7.45 -3.45 9.84
CA GLY A 116 -6.33 -2.92 10.63
C GLY A 116 -5.29 -4.00 10.97
N VAL A 117 -5.12 -4.99 10.09
CA VAL A 117 -4.03 -5.96 10.15
C VAL A 117 -2.99 -5.54 9.13
N ASN A 118 -1.74 -5.40 9.58
CA ASN A 118 -0.67 -4.87 8.76
C ASN A 118 -0.50 -5.63 7.42
N ALA A 119 -0.41 -4.90 6.31
CA ALA A 119 -0.30 -5.51 4.98
C ALA A 119 1.00 -6.34 4.82
N ILE A 120 2.13 -5.85 5.35
CA ILE A 120 3.43 -6.53 5.26
C ILE A 120 3.39 -7.86 6.03
N LEU A 121 2.71 -7.93 7.19
CA LEU A 121 2.45 -9.18 7.91
C LEU A 121 1.66 -10.17 7.04
N LEU A 122 0.55 -9.73 6.44
CA LEU A 122 -0.30 -10.60 5.62
C LEU A 122 0.46 -11.15 4.41
N MET A 123 1.26 -10.30 3.75
CA MET A 123 2.13 -10.71 2.64
C MET A 123 3.19 -11.72 3.10
N ALA A 124 3.81 -11.48 4.25
CA ALA A 124 4.82 -12.35 4.82
C ALA A 124 4.27 -13.74 5.17
N MET A 125 3.09 -13.78 5.82
CA MET A 125 2.37 -15.02 6.09
C MET A 125 2.02 -15.74 4.78
N ALA A 126 1.42 -15.06 3.80
CA ALA A 126 1.08 -15.68 2.52
C ALA A 126 2.33 -16.27 1.82
N LYS A 127 3.46 -15.55 1.79
CA LYS A 127 4.74 -16.08 1.24
C LYS A 127 5.20 -17.32 1.98
N HIS A 128 5.16 -17.31 3.32
CA HIS A 128 5.55 -18.45 4.14
C HIS A 128 4.66 -19.68 3.88
N GLU A 129 3.35 -19.51 4.02
CA GLU A 129 2.36 -20.61 3.96
C GLU A 129 2.24 -21.25 2.58
N THR A 130 2.61 -20.52 1.53
CA THR A 130 2.49 -21.00 0.15
C THR A 130 3.82 -21.33 -0.51
N GLY A 131 4.96 -21.05 0.14
CA GLY A 131 6.26 -21.09 -0.52
C GLY A 131 6.33 -20.13 -1.71
N ASN A 132 6.11 -18.84 -1.46
CA ASN A 132 6.06 -17.79 -2.50
C ASN A 132 4.97 -18.00 -3.56
N GLY A 133 3.81 -18.51 -3.16
CA GLY A 133 2.61 -18.74 -3.98
C GLY A 133 2.60 -20.06 -4.75
N ASN A 134 3.57 -20.94 -4.51
CA ASN A 134 3.76 -22.15 -5.30
C ASN A 134 2.96 -23.36 -4.85
N SER A 135 2.39 -23.34 -3.64
CA SER A 135 1.68 -24.47 -3.06
C SER A 135 0.46 -24.87 -3.88
N TYR A 136 0.13 -26.17 -3.82
CA TYR A 136 -1.06 -26.72 -4.47
C TYR A 136 -2.34 -25.99 -4.00
N LEU A 137 -2.47 -25.72 -2.70
CA LEU A 137 -3.63 -25.01 -2.15
C LEU A 137 -3.76 -23.57 -2.69
N ALA A 138 -2.63 -22.88 -2.87
CA ALA A 138 -2.62 -21.54 -3.45
C ALA A 138 -3.06 -21.53 -4.92
N LYS A 139 -2.64 -22.55 -5.69
CA LYS A 139 -2.91 -22.67 -7.13
C LYS A 139 -4.32 -23.18 -7.42
N GLU A 140 -4.74 -24.25 -6.76
CA GLU A 140 -5.97 -24.96 -7.08
C GLU A 140 -7.18 -24.55 -6.22
N LYS A 141 -6.94 -23.99 -5.04
CA LYS A 141 -8.02 -23.62 -4.09
C LYS A 141 -8.07 -22.14 -3.75
N ASN A 142 -7.16 -21.34 -4.33
CA ASN A 142 -6.94 -19.95 -3.95
C ASN A 142 -6.72 -19.76 -2.43
N ASN A 143 -6.24 -20.79 -1.72
CA ASN A 143 -6.10 -20.77 -0.27
C ASN A 143 -4.63 -20.47 0.07
N LEU A 144 -4.36 -19.21 0.39
CA LEU A 144 -3.01 -18.72 0.63
C LEU A 144 -2.47 -18.98 2.04
N PHE A 145 -3.27 -19.54 2.95
CA PHE A 145 -2.91 -19.64 4.37
C PHE A 145 -3.17 -21.02 4.96
N GLY A 146 -3.42 -22.03 4.11
CA GLY A 146 -3.73 -23.39 4.57
C GLY A 146 -4.98 -23.48 5.43
N PHE A 147 -5.93 -22.54 5.33
CA PHE A 147 -7.04 -22.45 6.26
C PHE A 147 -7.93 -23.71 6.17
N ASN A 148 -8.17 -24.35 7.32
CA ASN A 148 -8.84 -25.65 7.48
C ASN A 148 -8.18 -26.86 6.77
N ALA A 149 -6.90 -26.77 6.42
CA ALA A 149 -6.13 -27.93 5.97
C ALA A 149 -5.81 -28.83 7.19
N ILE A 150 -6.70 -29.76 7.55
CA ILE A 150 -6.48 -30.65 8.71
C ILE A 150 -5.62 -31.86 8.35
N ASP A 151 -4.78 -32.34 9.29
CA ASP A 151 -3.75 -33.37 9.05
C ASP A 151 -4.25 -34.67 8.39
N GLN A 152 -5.48 -35.10 8.69
CA GLN A 152 -6.04 -36.33 8.15
C GLN A 152 -6.38 -36.23 6.66
N ASP A 153 -6.67 -35.03 6.16
CA ASP A 153 -6.99 -34.76 4.76
C ASP A 153 -6.76 -33.26 4.44
N PRO A 154 -5.49 -32.82 4.40
CA PRO A 154 -5.15 -31.40 4.32
C PRO A 154 -5.53 -30.80 2.98
N ILE A 155 -5.76 -31.64 1.96
CA ILE A 155 -6.14 -31.21 0.63
C ILE A 155 -7.64 -31.09 0.51
N ASN A 156 -8.45 -32.11 0.79
CA ASN A 156 -9.88 -32.05 0.48
C ASN A 156 -10.67 -31.23 1.51
N LYS A 157 -10.17 -31.12 2.75
CA LYS A 157 -10.84 -30.36 3.82
C LYS A 157 -10.43 -28.90 3.90
N ALA A 158 -9.33 -28.53 3.24
CA ALA A 158 -8.94 -27.13 3.12
C ALA A 158 -10.03 -26.33 2.41
N ASN A 159 -10.27 -25.11 2.90
CA ASN A 159 -11.22 -24.20 2.27
C ASN A 159 -10.83 -23.95 0.81
N HIS A 160 -11.84 -23.85 -0.06
CA HIS A 160 -11.72 -23.35 -1.42
C HIS A 160 -12.31 -21.94 -1.47
N PHE A 161 -11.49 -20.96 -1.82
CA PHE A 161 -11.91 -19.57 -2.01
C PHE A 161 -12.11 -19.25 -3.50
N LYS A 162 -13.01 -18.33 -3.83
CA LYS A 162 -13.27 -17.96 -5.24
C LYS A 162 -12.07 -17.25 -5.85
N THR A 163 -11.37 -16.45 -5.05
CA THR A 163 -10.15 -15.75 -5.46
C THR A 163 -9.11 -15.76 -4.34
N LYS A 164 -7.84 -15.55 -4.70
CA LYS A 164 -6.76 -15.37 -3.71
C LYS A 164 -7.06 -14.19 -2.77
N GLY A 165 -7.60 -13.09 -3.32
CA GLY A 165 -8.03 -11.93 -2.54
C GLY A 165 -9.10 -12.26 -1.49
N GLU A 166 -10.04 -13.17 -1.78
CA GLU A 166 -11.02 -13.63 -0.77
C GLU A 166 -10.36 -14.38 0.39
N SER A 167 -9.32 -15.17 0.12
CA SER A 167 -8.55 -15.82 1.19
C SER A 167 -7.80 -14.81 2.07
N ILE A 168 -7.27 -13.73 1.47
CA ILE A 168 -6.59 -12.64 2.19
C ILE A 168 -7.58 -11.89 3.09
N ASP A 169 -8.74 -11.50 2.55
CA ASP A 169 -9.79 -10.83 3.32
C ASP A 169 -10.26 -11.68 4.50
N TYR A 170 -10.48 -12.97 4.26
CA TYR A 170 -10.91 -13.92 5.29
C TYR A 170 -9.89 -14.05 6.42
N VAL A 171 -8.60 -14.24 6.08
CA VAL A 171 -7.56 -14.43 7.11
C VAL A 171 -7.25 -13.14 7.84
N ALA A 172 -7.26 -11.99 7.18
CA ALA A 172 -7.11 -10.71 7.85
C ALA A 172 -8.21 -10.49 8.90
N LYS A 173 -9.48 -10.78 8.55
CA LYS A 173 -10.58 -10.76 9.52
C LYS A 173 -10.34 -11.72 10.68
N PHE A 174 -9.99 -12.96 10.38
CA PHE A 174 -9.78 -14.00 11.38
C PHE A 174 -8.65 -13.64 12.36
N LEU A 175 -7.52 -13.15 11.86
CA LEU A 175 -6.41 -12.65 12.69
C LEU A 175 -6.85 -11.50 13.57
N LYS A 176 -7.58 -10.52 13.01
CA LYS A 176 -8.06 -9.37 13.78
C LYS A 176 -8.95 -9.79 14.94
N GLU A 177 -9.93 -10.64 14.67
CA GLU A 177 -10.94 -11.05 15.65
C GLU A 177 -10.37 -11.97 16.73
N ASN A 178 -9.45 -12.88 16.36
CA ASN A 178 -9.07 -13.97 17.24
C ASN A 178 -7.67 -13.84 17.85
N TYR A 179 -6.72 -13.21 17.16
CA TYR A 179 -5.31 -13.15 17.59
C TYR A 179 -4.84 -11.74 17.96
N LEU A 180 -5.36 -10.71 17.28
CA LEU A 180 -4.90 -9.32 17.39
C LEU A 180 -5.91 -8.39 18.07
N SER A 181 -6.87 -8.96 18.79
CA SER A 181 -7.82 -8.27 19.65
C SER A 181 -7.70 -8.82 21.06
N LYS A 182 -7.69 -7.96 22.09
CA LYS A 182 -7.55 -8.40 23.50
C LYS A 182 -8.65 -9.36 23.94
N ASP A 183 -9.84 -9.25 23.34
CA ASP A 183 -10.99 -10.14 23.60
C ASP A 183 -11.01 -11.37 22.68
N GLY A 184 -10.01 -11.51 21.80
CA GLY A 184 -9.91 -12.59 20.84
C GLY A 184 -9.59 -13.92 21.50
N LYS A 185 -10.20 -14.99 21.01
CA LYS A 185 -10.09 -16.35 21.57
C LYS A 185 -8.64 -16.86 21.71
N PHE A 186 -7.74 -16.40 20.85
CA PHE A 186 -6.35 -16.84 20.76
C PHE A 186 -5.36 -15.71 21.08
N TYR A 187 -5.82 -14.61 21.68
CA TYR A 187 -4.98 -13.47 21.99
C TYR A 187 -3.88 -13.83 23.00
N ASN A 188 -2.62 -13.63 22.60
CA ASN A 188 -1.44 -13.87 23.43
C ASN A 188 -0.47 -12.68 23.44
N GLY A 189 -0.86 -11.55 22.85
CA GLY A 189 0.00 -10.40 22.56
C GLY A 189 0.00 -10.02 21.07
N ILE A 190 0.62 -8.90 20.74
CA ILE A 190 0.71 -8.38 19.36
C ILE A 190 2.15 -8.59 18.86
N SER A 191 2.45 -9.83 18.46
CA SER A 191 3.72 -10.22 17.84
C SER A 191 3.55 -11.52 17.04
N THR A 192 4.48 -11.84 16.14
CA THR A 192 4.42 -13.10 15.39
C THR A 192 4.62 -14.29 16.32
N ALA A 193 5.47 -14.16 17.35
CA ALA A 193 5.61 -15.15 18.41
C ALA A 193 4.29 -15.38 19.15
N SER A 194 3.53 -14.32 19.45
CA SER A 194 2.21 -14.43 20.11
C SER A 194 1.18 -15.13 19.23
N ILE A 195 1.15 -14.83 17.93
CA ILE A 195 0.31 -15.54 16.96
C ILE A 195 0.71 -17.02 16.88
N GLY A 196 2.01 -17.27 16.70
CA GLY A 196 2.59 -18.59 16.46
C GLY A 196 2.28 -19.61 17.54
N LYS A 197 2.15 -19.18 18.81
CA LYS A 197 1.79 -20.06 19.95
C LYS A 197 0.58 -20.95 19.69
N LEU A 198 -0.43 -20.43 18.97
CA LEU A 198 -1.69 -21.13 18.72
C LEU A 198 -2.07 -21.18 17.23
N TYR A 199 -1.31 -20.54 16.34
CA TYR A 199 -1.60 -20.53 14.90
C TYR A 199 -0.98 -21.73 14.18
N ALA A 200 0.22 -22.15 14.59
CA ALA A 200 0.96 -23.22 13.94
C ALA A 200 1.55 -24.20 14.97
N SER A 201 1.67 -25.47 14.59
CA SER A 201 2.37 -26.49 15.39
C SER A 201 3.90 -26.40 15.26
N ASP A 202 4.40 -25.70 14.23
CA ASP A 202 5.82 -25.49 14.00
C ASP A 202 6.39 -24.48 15.01
N PRO A 203 7.32 -24.87 15.90
CA PRO A 203 7.88 -23.97 16.89
C PRO A 203 8.70 -22.81 16.27
N TYR A 204 9.12 -22.94 15.00
CA TYR A 204 9.89 -21.92 14.29
C TYR A 204 9.03 -21.04 13.36
N TRP A 205 7.70 -21.19 13.42
CA TRP A 205 6.79 -20.45 12.53
C TRP A 205 7.00 -18.93 12.62
N SER A 206 7.09 -18.38 13.84
CA SER A 206 7.27 -16.93 14.03
C SER A 206 8.59 -16.43 13.45
N GLU A 207 9.67 -17.19 13.57
CA GLU A 207 10.97 -16.82 13.01
C GLU A 207 10.95 -16.79 11.47
N LYS A 208 10.22 -17.73 10.86
CA LYS A 208 10.03 -17.80 9.40
C LYS A 208 9.15 -16.66 8.89
N VAL A 209 8.10 -16.31 9.62
CA VAL A 209 7.26 -15.15 9.27
C VAL A 209 8.04 -13.85 9.45
N ASP A 210 8.80 -13.69 10.54
CA ASP A 210 9.68 -12.52 10.72
C ASP A 210 10.73 -12.42 9.61
N TYR A 211 11.25 -13.56 9.13
CA TYR A 211 12.08 -13.59 7.93
C TYR A 211 11.35 -13.05 6.70
N MET A 212 10.12 -13.50 6.45
CA MET A 212 9.34 -13.03 5.32
C MET A 212 8.95 -11.54 5.44
N ILE A 213 8.69 -11.03 6.65
CA ILE A 213 8.47 -9.59 6.89
C ILE A 213 9.70 -8.79 6.45
N ARG A 214 10.90 -9.26 6.81
CA ARG A 214 12.16 -8.62 6.39
C ARG A 214 12.31 -8.66 4.87
N GLU A 215 12.05 -9.82 4.25
CA GLU A 215 12.17 -9.98 2.79
C GLU A 215 11.22 -9.06 2.03
N VAL A 216 9.94 -9.02 2.42
CA VAL A 216 8.94 -8.12 1.84
C VAL A 216 9.37 -6.66 2.00
N SER A 217 9.83 -6.27 3.18
CA SER A 217 10.27 -4.89 3.45
C SER A 217 11.49 -4.49 2.61
N VAL A 218 12.48 -5.38 2.47
CA VAL A 218 13.64 -5.16 1.59
C VAL A 218 13.20 -5.01 0.14
N ASN A 219 12.31 -5.87 -0.33
CA ASN A 219 11.80 -5.82 -1.70
C ASN A 219 11.08 -4.50 -2.00
N ILE A 220 10.31 -3.97 -1.03
CA ILE A 220 9.67 -2.65 -1.13
C ILE A 220 10.74 -1.56 -1.23
N LEU A 221 11.74 -1.57 -0.33
CA LEU A 221 12.80 -0.55 -0.28
C LEU A 221 13.70 -0.53 -1.51
N GLU A 222 13.91 -1.66 -2.19
CA GLU A 222 14.69 -1.72 -3.43
C GLU A 222 14.04 -0.96 -4.61
N ASN A 223 12.78 -0.52 -4.47
CA ASN A 223 12.06 0.30 -5.45
C ASN A 223 11.92 1.78 -5.03
N LYS A 224 12.78 2.25 -4.11
CA LYS A 224 12.86 3.66 -3.66
C LYS A 224 13.06 4.61 -4.85
#